data_AF-N4WST5-F1
#
_entry.id   AF-N4WST5-F1
#
_cell.length_a   1.000
_cell.length_b   1.000
_cell.length_c   1.000
_cell.angle_alpha   90.00
_cell.angle_beta   90.00
_cell.angle_gamma   90.00
#
_symmetry.space_group_name_H-M   'P 1'
#
loop_
_entity.id
_entity.type
_entity.pdbx_description
1 polymer ?
#
loop_
_entity_poly.entity_id
_entity_poly.type
_entity_poly.pdbx_seq_one_letter_code
_entity_poly.pdbx_strand_id
1 'polypeptide(L)'
;KTTGTLIPTAVFTRLVREVCSDVLRELKWRREAINILQEAAEAFLVTLFEATNLAAIYAKRVTIMKKDIEHVIRVTSTMGGYHTVCQNIMTGKA
;
A
#
# COMPACT_ATOMS: atom_id res chain seq x y z
N LYS A 1 4.28 21.49 6.69
CA LYS A 1 4.29 20.38 5.71
C LYS A 1 5.54 19.56 5.98
N THR A 2 5.43 18.24 6.06
CA THR A 2 6.54 17.36 6.46
C THR A 2 6.75 16.33 5.35
N THR A 3 8.00 15.99 5.06
CA THR A 3 8.41 15.05 4.00
C THR A 3 9.15 13.83 4.57
N GLY A 4 9.20 13.70 5.90
CA GLY A 4 9.76 12.53 6.55
C GLY A 4 8.82 11.33 6.44
N THR A 5 9.39 10.14 6.57
CA THR A 5 8.65 8.88 6.60
C THR A 5 7.62 8.87 7.71
N LEU A 6 6.40 8.42 7.41
CA LEU A 6 5.29 8.34 8.35
C LEU A 6 5.30 7.05 9.16
N ILE A 7 5.80 5.96 8.59
CA ILE A 7 5.89 4.65 9.23
C ILE A 7 7.27 4.50 9.89
N PRO A 8 7.37 3.96 11.12
CA PRO A 8 8.67 3.66 11.71
C PRO A 8 9.47 2.66 10.86
N THR A 9 10.64 3.08 10.35
CA THR A 9 11.48 2.27 9.44
C THR A 9 11.87 0.91 10.02
N ALA A 10 12.03 0.80 11.34
CA ALA A 10 12.32 -0.48 12.00
C ALA A 10 11.19 -1.52 11.82
N VAL A 11 9.93 -1.08 11.93
CA VAL A 11 8.75 -1.96 11.78
C VAL A 11 8.59 -2.34 10.31
N PHE A 12 8.72 -1.37 9.40
CA PHE A 12 8.64 -1.62 7.95
C PHE A 12 9.74 -2.60 7.49
N THR A 13 10.97 -2.43 7.97
CA THR A 13 12.09 -3.32 7.67
C THR A 13 11.81 -4.76 8.11
N ARG A 14 11.24 -4.96 9.30
CA ARG A 14 10.89 -6.30 9.80
C ARG A 14 9.82 -6.95 8.92
N LEU A 15 8.79 -6.20 8.55
CA LEU A 15 7.71 -6.68 7.68
C LEU A 15 8.23 -7.09 6.30
N VAL A 16 9.07 -6.27 5.67
CA VAL A 16 9.65 -6.57 4.35
C VAL A 16 10.47 -7.87 4.40
N ARG A 17 11.25 -8.07 5.48
CA ARG A 17 12.05 -9.29 5.65
C ARG A 17 11.18 -10.52 5.89
N GLU A 18 10.10 -10.39 6.65
CA GLU A 18 9.13 -11.45 6.90
C GLU A 18 8.49 -11.92 5.59
N VAL A 19 7.89 -10.99 4.82
CA VAL A 19 7.21 -11.30 3.55
C VAL A 19 8.17 -11.89 2.52
N CYS A 20 9.38 -11.35 2.40
CA CYS A 20 10.34 -11.84 1.40
C CYS A 20 11.01 -13.15 1.80
N SER A 21 11.03 -13.50 3.09
CA SER A 21 11.55 -14.79 3.56
C SER A 21 10.75 -15.97 3.01
N ASP A 22 9.46 -15.77 2.75
CA ASP A 22 8.57 -16.80 2.19
C ASP A 22 8.82 -17.01 0.69
N VAL A 23 9.37 -16.01 0.00
CA VAL A 23 9.61 -16.04 -1.46
C VAL A 23 11.03 -16.52 -1.78
N LEU A 24 12.04 -15.97 -1.11
CA LEU A 24 13.46 -16.23 -1.37
C LEU A 24 14.18 -16.38 -0.03
N ARG A 25 14.65 -17.60 0.26
CA ARG A 25 15.45 -17.87 1.45
C ARG A 25 16.80 -17.14 1.34
N GLU A 26 17.21 -16.49 2.43
CA GLU A 26 18.52 -15.83 2.60
C GLU A 26 18.79 -14.55 1.77
N LEU A 27 17.78 -13.70 1.58
CA LEU A 27 17.97 -12.40 0.91
C LEU A 27 18.68 -11.36 1.80
N LYS A 28 19.80 -10.81 1.30
CA LYS A 28 20.51 -9.67 1.92
C LYS A 28 19.99 -8.34 1.37
N TRP A 29 19.67 -7.41 2.26
CA TRP A 29 19.08 -6.12 1.90
C TRP A 29 20.07 -4.97 2.06
N ARG A 30 20.14 -4.10 1.04
CA ARG A 30 20.78 -2.77 1.14
C ARG A 30 19.84 -1.81 1.89
N ARG A 31 20.40 -0.91 2.71
CA ARG A 31 19.60 0.08 3.47
C ARG A 31 18.78 0.99 2.55
N GLU A 32 19.39 1.45 1.46
CA GLU A 32 18.74 2.29 0.45
C GLU A 32 17.52 1.60 -0.20
N ALA A 33 17.61 0.30 -0.47
CA ALA A 33 16.49 -0.44 -1.07
C ALA A 33 15.26 -0.46 -0.16
N ILE A 34 15.47 -0.64 1.15
CA ILE A 34 14.37 -0.61 2.12
C ILE A 34 13.74 0.79 2.19
N ASN A 35 14.54 1.85 2.16
CA ASN A 35 14.03 3.22 2.17
C ASN A 35 13.19 3.53 0.92
N ILE A 36 13.67 3.13 -0.27
CA ILE A 36 12.92 3.32 -1.52
C ILE A 36 11.59 2.55 -1.48
N LEU A 37 11.60 1.31 -0.99
CA LEU A 37 10.38 0.53 -0.81
C LEU A 37 9.41 1.22 0.15
N GLN A 38 9.93 1.81 1.22
CA GLN A 38 9.11 2.53 2.18
C GLN A 38 8.50 3.79 1.56
N GLU A 39 9.30 4.59 0.84
CA GLU A 39 8.82 5.78 0.14
C GLU A 39 7.73 5.44 -0.89
N ALA A 40 7.94 4.39 -1.69
CA ALA A 40 6.96 3.94 -2.67
C ALA A 40 5.66 3.44 -2.00
N ALA A 41 5.77 2.69 -0.90
CA ALA A 41 4.62 2.19 -0.15
C ALA A 41 3.82 3.34 0.48
N GLU A 42 4.48 4.32 1.09
CA GLU A 42 3.81 5.48 1.70
C GLU A 42 3.15 6.36 0.62
N ALA A 43 3.82 6.62 -0.50
CA ALA A 43 3.24 7.36 -1.62
C ALA A 43 1.98 6.67 -2.19
N PHE A 44 2.02 5.34 -2.31
CA PHE A 44 0.87 4.55 -2.72
C PHE A 44 -0.29 4.66 -1.72
N LEU A 45 -0.01 4.50 -0.42
CA LEU A 45 -1.04 4.58 0.63
C LEU A 45 -1.68 5.97 0.69
N VAL A 46 -0.89 7.04 0.57
CA VAL A 46 -1.42 8.41 0.53
C VAL A 46 -2.37 8.57 -0.67
N THR A 47 -1.94 8.16 -1.86
CA THR A 47 -2.76 8.24 -3.08
C THR A 47 -4.06 7.43 -2.94
N LEU A 48 -3.98 6.23 -2.35
CA LEU A 48 -5.15 5.38 -2.10
C LEU A 48 -6.12 6.02 -1.11
N PHE A 49 -5.62 6.60 -0.02
CA PHE A 49 -6.45 7.25 0.99
C PHE A 49 -7.09 8.54 0.47
N GLU A 50 -6.42 9.29 -0.39
CA GLU A 50 -7.00 10.45 -1.07
C GLU A 50 -8.21 10.04 -1.93
N ALA A 51 -8.05 9.00 -2.76
CA ALA A 51 -9.15 8.46 -3.57
C ALA A 51 -10.28 7.87 -2.71
N THR A 52 -9.93 7.17 -1.62
CA THR A 52 -10.91 6.62 -0.66
C THR A 52 -11.70 7.72 0.04
N ASN A 53 -11.05 8.83 0.39
CA ASN A 53 -11.70 9.98 0.99
C ASN A 53 -12.71 10.62 0.02
N LEU A 54 -12.36 10.74 -1.27
CA LEU A 54 -13.30 11.19 -2.30
C LEU A 54 -14.51 10.26 -2.43
N ALA A 55 -14.30 8.94 -2.37
CA ALA A 55 -15.40 7.96 -2.40
C ALA A 55 -16.33 8.08 -1.17
N ALA A 56 -15.77 8.33 0.02
CA ALA A 56 -16.56 8.57 1.23
C ALA A 56 -17.42 9.85 1.10
N ILE A 57 -16.82 10.93 0.58
CA ILE A 57 -17.52 12.21 0.33
C ILE A 57 -18.62 12.04 -0.71
N TYR A 58 -18.38 11.28 -1.78
CA TYR A 58 -19.39 10.95 -2.78
C TYR A 58 -20.60 10.23 -2.17
N ALA A 59 -20.35 9.38 -1.18
CA ALA A 59 -21.38 8.71 -0.38
C ALA A 59 -21.93 9.56 0.78
N LYS A 60 -21.71 10.88 0.79
CA LYS A 60 -22.15 11.85 1.81
C LYS A 60 -21.68 11.53 3.23
N ARG A 61 -20.50 10.93 3.37
CA ARG A 61 -19.87 10.60 4.65
C ARG A 61 -18.52 11.30 4.78
N VAL A 62 -18.09 11.52 6.03
CA VAL A 62 -16.75 12.04 6.36
C VAL A 62 -15.83 10.90 6.83
N THR A 63 -16.39 9.87 7.45
CA THR A 63 -15.64 8.70 7.92
C THR A 63 -15.40 7.71 6.77
N ILE A 64 -14.12 7.44 6.48
CA ILE A 64 -13.70 6.38 5.56
C ILE A 64 -14.04 5.00 6.13
N MET A 65 -14.54 4.11 5.28
CA MET A 65 -14.92 2.74 5.64
C MET A 65 -14.26 1.72 4.70
N LYS A 66 -14.18 0.46 5.15
CA LYS A 66 -13.60 -0.64 4.35
C LYS A 66 -14.20 -0.72 2.93
N LYS A 67 -15.52 -0.55 2.81
CA LYS A 67 -16.25 -0.57 1.53
C LYS A 67 -15.78 0.51 0.54
N ASP A 68 -15.30 1.66 1.04
CA ASP A 68 -14.80 2.75 0.19
C ASP A 68 -13.46 2.35 -0.42
N ILE A 69 -12.58 1.74 0.38
CA ILE A 69 -11.28 1.21 -0.06
C ILE A 69 -11.49 0.09 -1.08
N GLU A 70 -12.37 -0.88 -0.77
CA GLU A 70 -12.69 -1.98 -1.68
C GLU A 70 -13.25 -1.49 -3.02
N HIS A 71 -14.08 -0.44 -2.99
CA HIS A 71 -14.60 0.19 -4.20
C HIS A 71 -13.48 0.84 -5.01
N VAL A 72 -12.65 1.67 -4.39
CA VAL A 72 -11.52 2.34 -5.06
C VAL A 72 -10.57 1.32 -5.66
N ILE A 73 -10.16 0.30 -4.90
CA ILE A 73 -9.28 -0.76 -5.39
C ILE A 73 -9.90 -1.47 -6.61
N ARG A 74 -11.20 -1.77 -6.57
CA ARG A 74 -11.90 -2.43 -7.69
C ARG A 74 -11.90 -1.54 -8.94
N VAL A 75 -12.24 -0.26 -8.81
CA VAL A 75 -12.25 0.70 -9.93
C VAL A 75 -10.84 0.84 -10.50
N THR A 76 -9.84 1.04 -9.63
CA THR A 76 -8.44 1.20 -10.01
C THR A 76 -7.85 -0.06 -10.68
N SER A 77 -8.26 -1.26 -10.25
CA SER A 77 -7.86 -2.51 -10.90
C SER A 77 -8.44 -2.68 -12.31
N THR A 78 -9.62 -2.10 -12.56
CA THR A 78 -10.30 -2.14 -13.87
C THR A 78 -9.71 -1.10 -14.84
N MET A 79 -9.22 0.04 -14.31
CA MET A 79 -8.67 1.15 -15.09
C MET A 79 -7.16 1.02 -15.40
N GLY A 80 -6.54 -0.14 -15.14
CA GLY A 80 -5.21 -0.48 -15.65
C GLY A 80 -3.99 0.11 -14.93
N GLY A 81 -4.17 0.90 -13.86
CA GLY A 81 -3.03 1.54 -13.17
C GLY A 81 -2.28 0.63 -12.18
N TYR A 82 -2.96 -0.35 -11.56
CA TYR A 82 -2.41 -1.11 -10.41
C TYR A 82 -2.86 -2.59 -10.40
N HIS A 83 -3.28 -3.11 -11.56
CA HIS A 83 -4.00 -4.38 -11.72
C HIS A 83 -3.30 -5.57 -11.03
N THR A 84 -1.97 -5.67 -11.08
CA THR A 84 -1.23 -6.80 -10.50
C THR A 84 -1.09 -6.72 -8.97
N VAL A 85 -0.82 -5.54 -8.40
CA VAL A 85 -0.66 -5.37 -6.94
C VAL A 85 -2.00 -5.54 -6.22
N CYS A 86 -3.07 -4.96 -6.78
CA CYS A 86 -4.41 -5.03 -6.19
C CYS A 86 -5.04 -6.42 -6.28
N GLN A 87 -4.80 -7.19 -7.35
CA GLN A 87 -5.26 -8.58 -7.43
C GLN A 87 -4.60 -9.46 -6.36
N ASN A 88 -3.30 -9.33 -6.12
CA ASN A 88 -2.60 -10.16 -5.14
C ASN A 88 -3.02 -9.84 -3.70
N ILE A 89 -3.25 -8.55 -3.37
CA ILE A 89 -3.78 -8.14 -2.05
C ILE A 89 -5.21 -8.65 -1.83
N MET A 90 -6.09 -8.60 -2.84
CA MET A 90 -7.47 -9.07 -2.70
C MET A 90 -7.62 -10.60 -2.73
N THR A 91 -6.72 -11.32 -3.40
CA THR A 91 -6.80 -12.78 -3.53
C THR A 91 -5.98 -13.54 -2.50
N GLY A 92 -5.19 -12.85 -1.66
CA GLY A 92 -4.36 -13.48 -0.64
C GLY A 92 -3.32 -14.46 -1.21
N LYS A 93 -3.04 -14.36 -2.51
CA LYS A 93 -2.05 -15.20 -3.19
C LYS A 93 -0.72 -14.45 -3.19
N ALA A 94 0.18 -14.94 -2.34
CA ALA A 94 1.61 -14.73 -2.49
C ALA A 94 2.09 -15.34 -3.82
#